data_AF-A0AAI9R5C7-F1
#
_entry.id   AF-A0AAI9R5C7-F1
#
_cell.length_a   1.000
_cell.length_b   1.000
_cell.length_c   1.000
_cell.angle_alpha   90.00
_cell.angle_beta   90.00
_cell.angle_gamma   90.00
#
_symmetry.space_group_name_H-M   'P 1'
#
loop_
_entity.id
_entity.type
_entity.pdbx_description
1 polymer ?
#
loop_
_entity_poly.entity_id
_entity_poly.type
_entity_poly.pdbx_seq_one_letter_code
_entity_poly.pdbx_strand_id
1 'polypeptide(L)'
;MSSDAVRLISRSPSTGHSHTVLIVALLLLPALSPMSAVNGEARFESDDFGILEELSDVLEEREEMLDSNSVGQLAGPIIEGVSNSVSPVSSSDPLSSIDAVTDGVSMVQTSPPDPVHPSTYQLLLNQNDAPGQVLNIWQTMVNITDYVIRTEYTDLEGNTVEKFEVVSFSASLVSLLDINSEPLLHEMDIDNDGDDDIEVGLKIAWEFLGGWGVEGGTLWLEPGISFEVRVLDSSSNDPDWQHLDTLTVSLIKAFAYSGQDTILALGEGETYVWVVDSRFT
;
A
#
# COMPACT_ATOMS: atom_id res chain seq x y z
N MET A 1 -35.92 45.60 -56.46
CA MET A 1 -35.30 44.46 -57.18
C MET A 1 -34.31 43.83 -56.20
N SER A 2 -34.81 42.94 -55.35
CA SER A 2 -34.46 41.50 -55.29
C SER A 2 -33.04 41.23 -54.81
N SER A 3 -32.86 41.15 -53.49
CA SER A 3 -31.72 40.44 -52.88
C SER A 3 -32.12 38.98 -52.74
N ASP A 4 -31.58 38.15 -53.62
CA ASP A 4 -31.75 36.71 -53.66
C ASP A 4 -31.07 36.07 -52.44
N ALA A 5 -31.86 35.43 -51.58
CA ALA A 5 -31.37 34.76 -50.38
C ALA A 5 -31.07 33.28 -50.72
N VAL A 6 -29.79 32.97 -50.94
CA VAL A 6 -29.34 31.59 -51.16
C VAL A 6 -29.24 30.86 -49.82
N ARG A 7 -30.13 29.88 -49.61
CA ARG A 7 -30.13 29.00 -48.44
C ARG A 7 -29.28 27.76 -48.73
N LEU A 8 -28.13 27.62 -48.06
CA LEU A 8 -27.35 26.39 -48.05
C LEU A 8 -28.00 25.38 -47.10
N ILE A 9 -28.34 24.19 -47.62
CA ILE A 9 -28.79 23.04 -46.84
C ILE A 9 -27.64 22.03 -46.85
N SER A 10 -26.89 21.93 -45.76
CA SER A 10 -25.92 20.86 -45.57
C SER A 10 -26.63 19.59 -45.09
N ARG A 11 -26.50 18.48 -45.83
CA ARG A 11 -26.90 17.15 -45.35
C ARG A 11 -25.93 16.67 -44.26
N SER A 12 -26.48 16.06 -43.21
CA SER A 12 -25.74 15.34 -42.17
C SER A 12 -24.90 14.19 -42.76
N PRO A 13 -23.67 13.94 -42.25
CA PRO A 13 -22.84 12.83 -42.70
C PRO A 13 -23.45 11.48 -42.27
N SER A 14 -23.59 10.54 -43.20
CA SER A 14 -23.95 9.16 -42.90
C SER A 14 -22.73 8.42 -42.32
N THR A 15 -22.83 7.95 -41.08
CA THR A 15 -21.85 7.05 -40.46
C THR A 15 -21.93 5.66 -41.11
N GLY A 16 -20.86 5.22 -41.77
CA GLY A 16 -20.75 3.87 -42.30
C GLY A 16 -20.52 2.85 -41.17
N HIS A 17 -21.51 1.98 -40.94
CA HIS A 17 -21.47 0.93 -39.90
C HIS A 17 -20.63 -0.31 -40.27
N SER A 18 -19.84 -0.26 -41.35
CA SER A 18 -19.09 -1.43 -41.86
C SER A 18 -17.94 -1.87 -40.95
N HIS A 19 -17.29 -0.93 -40.26
CA HIS A 19 -16.12 -1.24 -39.44
C HIS A 19 -16.47 -1.86 -38.09
N THR A 20 -17.59 -1.48 -37.49
CA THR A 20 -18.06 -2.04 -36.21
C THR A 20 -18.54 -3.48 -36.34
N VAL A 21 -19.21 -3.82 -37.45
CA VAL A 21 -19.65 -5.19 -37.74
C VAL A 21 -18.46 -6.13 -37.95
N LEU A 22 -17.41 -5.65 -38.62
CA LEU A 22 -16.20 -6.45 -38.87
C LEU A 22 -15.45 -6.78 -37.57
N ILE A 23 -15.36 -5.83 -36.64
CA ILE A 23 -14.70 -6.03 -35.33
C ILE A 23 -15.47 -7.03 -34.46
N VAL A 24 -16.81 -6.93 -34.41
CA VAL A 24 -17.65 -7.89 -33.67
C VAL A 24 -17.58 -9.30 -34.26
N ALA A 25 -17.52 -9.42 -35.59
CA ALA A 25 -17.35 -10.71 -36.26
C ALA A 25 -15.98 -11.33 -35.96
N LEU A 26 -14.92 -10.52 -35.87
CA LEU A 26 -13.56 -10.99 -35.58
C LEU A 26 -13.41 -11.49 -34.13
N LEU A 27 -14.18 -10.90 -33.20
CA LEU A 27 -14.18 -11.26 -31.78
C LEU A 27 -14.98 -12.54 -31.48
N LEU A 28 -15.93 -12.92 -32.34
CA LEU A 28 -16.76 -14.13 -32.20
C LEU A 28 -16.18 -15.40 -32.86
N LEU A 29 -15.16 -15.27 -33.72
CA LEU A 29 -14.51 -16.39 -34.41
C LEU A 29 -13.88 -17.48 -33.50
N PRO A 30 -13.36 -17.20 -32.29
CA PRO A 30 -12.79 -18.25 -31.43
C PRO A 30 -13.84 -19.17 -30.78
N ALA A 31 -15.11 -18.75 -30.74
CA ALA A 31 -16.19 -19.54 -30.13
C ALA A 31 -16.70 -20.68 -31.03
N LEU A 32 -16.32 -20.68 -32.31
CA LEU A 32 -16.76 -21.68 -33.29
C LEU A 32 -15.72 -22.80 -33.55
N SER A 33 -14.56 -22.80 -32.88
CA SER A 33 -13.61 -23.91 -32.99
C SER A 33 -13.99 -25.07 -32.06
N PRO A 34 -14.23 -26.30 -32.57
CA PRO A 34 -14.53 -27.44 -31.72
C PRO A 34 -13.29 -27.84 -30.91
N MET A 35 -13.41 -27.84 -29.59
CA MET A 35 -12.46 -28.53 -28.72
C MET A 35 -12.50 -30.02 -29.07
N SER A 36 -11.44 -30.53 -29.68
CA SER A 36 -11.27 -31.97 -29.87
C SER A 36 -11.18 -32.63 -28.49
N ALA A 37 -12.18 -33.42 -28.14
CA ALA A 37 -12.16 -34.26 -26.96
C ALA A 37 -10.94 -35.19 -27.01
N VAL A 38 -10.09 -35.10 -25.98
CA VAL A 38 -9.02 -36.06 -25.74
C VAL A 38 -9.67 -37.37 -25.29
N ASN A 39 -9.60 -38.39 -26.14
CA ASN A 39 -9.91 -39.76 -25.76
C ASN A 39 -8.80 -40.24 -24.81
N GLY A 40 -9.07 -40.23 -23.51
CA GLY A 40 -8.27 -40.96 -22.53
C GLY A 40 -8.56 -42.45 -22.68
N GLU A 41 -7.66 -43.17 -23.35
CA GLU A 41 -7.62 -44.63 -23.32
C GLU A 41 -7.35 -45.08 -21.87
N ALA A 42 -8.31 -45.75 -21.24
CA ALA A 42 -8.15 -46.34 -19.91
C ALA A 42 -7.26 -47.59 -20.02
N ARG A 43 -5.94 -47.38 -20.04
CA ARG A 43 -4.96 -48.44 -19.85
C ARG A 43 -4.94 -48.80 -18.38
N PHE A 44 -5.71 -49.83 -17.99
CA PHE A 44 -5.45 -50.55 -16.76
C PHE A 44 -4.14 -51.31 -16.93
N GLU A 45 -3.07 -50.77 -16.33
CA GLU A 45 -1.75 -51.41 -16.25
C GLU A 45 -1.80 -52.47 -15.14
N SER A 46 -1.32 -53.68 -15.42
CA SER A 46 -1.43 -54.86 -14.56
C SER A 46 -0.54 -54.84 -13.31
N ASP A 47 0.17 -53.74 -13.04
CA ASP A 47 1.08 -53.61 -11.90
C ASP A 47 0.35 -53.44 -10.56
N ASP A 48 -0.90 -52.96 -10.54
CA ASP A 48 -1.66 -52.73 -9.30
C ASP A 48 -2.10 -54.01 -8.58
N PHE A 49 -1.99 -55.19 -9.21
CA PHE A 49 -2.25 -56.47 -8.55
C PHE A 49 -1.01 -57.07 -7.86
N GLY A 50 0.20 -56.61 -8.20
CA GLY A 50 1.44 -57.05 -7.55
C GLY A 50 1.50 -56.62 -6.08
N ILE A 51 0.88 -55.48 -5.74
CA ILE A 51 0.78 -55.00 -4.35
C ILE A 51 -0.07 -55.94 -3.49
N LEU A 52 -1.11 -56.58 -4.07
CA LEU A 52 -1.94 -57.54 -3.34
C LEU A 52 -1.21 -58.86 -3.10
N GLU A 53 -0.35 -59.27 -4.03
CA GLU A 53 0.52 -60.44 -3.89
C GLU A 53 1.62 -60.18 -2.85
N GLU A 54 2.31 -59.04 -2.93
CA GLU A 54 3.30 -58.63 -1.94
C GLU A 54 2.70 -58.44 -0.54
N LEU A 55 1.48 -57.89 -0.44
CA LEU A 55 0.76 -57.80 0.83
C LEU A 55 0.37 -59.19 1.35
N SER A 56 0.00 -60.13 0.47
CA SER A 56 -0.31 -61.51 0.85
C SER A 56 0.93 -62.23 1.39
N ASP A 57 2.07 -62.11 0.71
CA ASP A 57 3.34 -62.69 1.13
C ASP A 57 3.78 -62.13 2.49
N VAL A 58 3.68 -60.80 2.67
CA VAL A 58 3.98 -60.16 3.95
C VAL A 58 3.02 -60.59 5.06
N LEU A 59 1.74 -60.82 4.75
CA LEU A 59 0.76 -61.30 5.72
C LEU A 59 1.03 -62.77 6.10
N GLU A 60 1.43 -63.62 5.15
CA GLU A 60 1.78 -65.02 5.40
C GLU A 60 3.09 -65.13 6.22
N GLU A 61 4.11 -64.33 5.89
CA GLU A 61 5.34 -64.24 6.69
C GLU A 61 5.04 -63.68 8.10
N ARG A 62 4.11 -62.73 8.23
CA ARG A 62 3.64 -62.24 9.53
C ARG A 62 2.89 -63.32 10.31
N GLU A 63 2.03 -64.10 9.67
CA GLU A 63 1.30 -65.22 10.31
C GLU A 63 2.31 -66.25 10.85
N GLU A 64 3.32 -66.62 10.04
CA GLU A 64 4.39 -67.53 10.45
C GLU A 64 5.23 -66.96 11.61
N MET A 65 5.56 -65.66 11.57
CA MET A 65 6.25 -64.98 12.67
C MET A 65 5.40 -64.91 13.95
N LEU A 66 4.08 -64.71 13.85
CA LEU A 66 3.15 -64.64 14.98
C LEU A 66 2.87 -66.00 15.60
N ASP A 67 2.73 -67.06 14.79
CA ASP A 67 2.58 -68.44 15.25
C ASP A 67 3.91 -69.01 15.79
N SER A 68 5.04 -68.43 15.38
CA SER A 68 6.31 -68.69 16.03
C SER A 68 6.32 -68.05 17.42
N ASN A 69 6.41 -68.88 18.46
CA ASN A 69 6.64 -68.41 19.83
C ASN A 69 8.07 -67.81 20.03
N SER A 70 8.75 -67.46 18.93
CA SER A 70 10.10 -66.93 18.86
C SER A 70 10.14 -65.46 19.29
N VAL A 71 9.14 -64.66 18.91
CA VAL A 71 9.06 -63.24 19.24
C VAL A 71 8.89 -63.06 20.75
N GLY A 72 8.06 -63.86 21.41
CA GLY A 72 7.91 -63.83 22.88
C GLY A 72 9.18 -64.26 23.61
N GLN A 73 9.90 -65.25 23.10
CA GLN A 73 11.15 -65.75 23.70
C GLN A 73 12.35 -64.81 23.47
N LEU A 74 12.37 -64.07 22.36
CA LEU A 74 13.41 -63.08 22.06
C LEU A 74 13.11 -61.72 22.70
N ALA A 75 11.86 -61.25 22.63
CA ALA A 75 11.46 -59.94 23.11
C ALA A 75 11.23 -59.91 24.63
N GLY A 76 10.75 -60.99 25.24
CA GLY A 76 10.50 -61.06 26.68
C GLY A 76 11.71 -60.66 27.53
N PRO A 77 12.88 -61.31 27.35
CA PRO A 77 14.10 -60.96 28.09
C PRO A 77 14.60 -59.54 27.82
N ILE A 78 14.40 -59.04 26.59
CA ILE A 78 14.83 -57.69 26.20
C ILE A 78 13.92 -56.64 26.83
N ILE A 79 12.60 -56.84 26.79
CA ILE A 79 11.60 -55.95 27.41
C ILE A 79 11.75 -55.97 28.93
N GLU A 80 11.97 -57.13 29.53
CA GLU A 80 12.25 -57.25 30.96
C GLU A 80 13.59 -56.60 31.33
N GLY A 81 14.62 -56.72 30.47
CA GLY A 81 15.87 -56.00 30.60
C GLY A 81 15.70 -54.48 30.55
N VAL A 82 14.91 -53.96 29.61
CA VAL A 82 14.59 -52.52 29.51
C VAL A 82 13.77 -52.06 30.71
N SER A 83 12.74 -52.82 31.10
CA SER A 83 11.91 -52.54 32.27
C SER A 83 12.74 -52.49 33.56
N ASN A 84 13.70 -53.40 33.71
CA ASN A 84 14.62 -53.41 34.85
C ASN A 84 15.70 -52.33 34.77
N SER A 85 16.04 -51.88 33.56
CA SER A 85 16.98 -50.77 33.33
C SER A 85 16.35 -49.39 33.57
N VAL A 86 15.02 -49.28 33.50
CA VAL A 86 14.30 -48.05 33.85
C VAL A 86 14.11 -48.02 35.36
N SER A 87 15.05 -47.37 36.05
CA SER A 87 14.91 -47.05 37.47
C SER A 87 14.26 -45.68 37.65
N PRO A 88 13.35 -45.50 38.61
CA PRO A 88 12.87 -44.17 39.00
C PRO A 88 14.05 -43.31 39.43
N VAL A 89 14.06 -42.06 38.98
CA VAL A 89 15.11 -41.10 39.35
C VAL A 89 15.06 -40.87 40.87
N SER A 90 16.14 -41.22 41.56
CA SER A 90 16.31 -41.03 43.00
C SER A 90 16.98 -39.69 43.30
N SER A 91 16.87 -39.19 44.53
CA SER A 91 17.51 -37.94 44.96
C SER A 91 19.05 -37.96 44.95
N SER A 92 19.66 -39.13 44.72
CA SER A 92 21.10 -39.31 44.52
C SER A 92 21.52 -39.32 43.04
N ASP A 93 20.56 -39.36 42.10
CA ASP A 93 20.87 -39.38 40.67
C ASP A 93 21.20 -37.99 40.14
N PRO A 94 22.15 -37.85 39.20
CA PRO A 94 22.54 -36.55 38.66
C PRO A 94 21.39 -35.80 37.97
N LEU A 95 20.36 -36.53 37.50
CA LEU A 95 19.17 -35.96 36.87
C LEU A 95 18.15 -35.40 37.88
N SER A 96 18.22 -35.78 39.16
CA SER A 96 17.33 -35.26 40.20
C SER A 96 17.59 -33.79 40.54
N SER A 97 18.77 -33.29 40.19
CA SER A 97 19.16 -31.89 40.39
C SER A 97 18.80 -31.00 39.20
N ILE A 98 18.25 -31.54 38.10
CA ILE A 98 17.86 -30.75 36.92
C ILE A 98 16.74 -29.78 37.26
N ASP A 99 15.77 -30.18 38.08
CA ASP A 99 14.70 -29.28 38.54
C ASP A 99 15.28 -28.05 39.25
N ALA A 100 16.33 -28.23 40.06
CA ALA A 100 17.03 -27.14 40.75
C ALA A 100 17.91 -26.29 39.81
N VAL A 101 18.32 -26.83 38.66
CA VAL A 101 19.07 -26.10 37.62
C VAL A 101 18.12 -25.27 36.74
N THR A 102 16.88 -25.73 36.57
CA THR A 102 15.82 -25.00 35.85
C THR A 102 14.99 -24.08 36.75
N ASP A 103 15.12 -24.21 38.07
CA ASP A 103 14.48 -23.33 39.04
C ASP A 103 15.02 -21.91 38.91
N GLY A 104 14.16 -20.98 38.52
CA GLY A 104 14.54 -19.60 38.19
C GLY A 104 14.94 -19.36 36.73
N VAL A 105 14.89 -20.36 35.85
CA VAL A 105 15.02 -20.16 34.41
C VAL A 105 13.67 -19.71 33.86
N SER A 106 13.55 -18.41 33.57
CA SER A 106 12.42 -17.85 32.85
C SER A 106 12.81 -17.47 31.43
N MET A 107 11.88 -17.61 30.50
CA MET A 107 12.05 -17.07 29.16
C MET A 107 11.97 -15.55 29.25
N VAL A 108 13.04 -14.87 28.85
CA VAL A 108 13.01 -13.41 28.71
C VAL A 108 12.37 -13.07 27.38
N GLN A 109 11.37 -12.19 27.41
CA GLN A 109 10.78 -11.63 26.20
C GLN A 109 11.86 -10.83 25.47
N THR A 110 12.33 -11.35 24.33
CA THR A 110 13.32 -10.69 23.46
C THR A 110 12.68 -9.97 22.27
N SER A 111 11.36 -9.73 22.32
CA SER A 111 10.70 -8.97 21.28
C SER A 111 11.33 -7.57 21.20
N PRO A 112 11.70 -7.11 19.99
CA PRO A 112 12.22 -5.76 19.82
C PRO A 112 11.18 -4.74 20.34
N PRO A 113 11.64 -3.59 20.86
CA PRO A 113 10.73 -2.51 21.23
C PRO A 113 9.94 -2.06 20.00
N ASP A 114 8.72 -1.59 20.23
CA ASP A 114 7.88 -1.07 19.16
C ASP A 114 8.58 0.12 18.48
N PRO A 115 8.61 0.16 17.14
CA PRO A 115 9.17 1.30 16.42
C PRO A 115 8.41 2.59 16.77
N VAL A 116 9.14 3.60 17.26
CA VAL A 116 8.60 4.94 17.46
C VAL A 116 8.87 5.77 16.22
N HIS A 117 7.83 6.01 15.43
CA HIS A 117 7.89 6.88 14.27
C HIS A 117 7.66 8.35 14.68
N PRO A 118 8.27 9.33 14.00
CA PRO A 118 7.87 10.73 14.17
C PRO A 118 6.38 10.89 13.88
N SER A 119 5.72 11.81 14.59
CA SER A 119 4.28 12.07 14.52
C SER A 119 3.76 12.22 13.08
N THR A 120 4.47 12.97 12.25
CA THR A 120 4.12 13.16 10.82
C THR A 120 4.05 11.85 10.05
N TYR A 121 4.88 10.85 10.37
CA TYR A 121 4.84 9.54 9.71
C TYR A 121 3.83 8.58 10.33
N GLN A 122 3.42 8.80 11.58
CA GLN A 122 2.33 8.03 12.20
C GLN A 122 1.01 8.25 11.45
N LEU A 123 0.80 9.44 10.86
CA LEU A 123 -0.33 9.71 9.97
C LEU A 123 -0.40 8.75 8.78
N LEU A 124 0.74 8.34 8.22
CA LEU A 124 0.75 7.40 7.10
C LEU A 124 0.35 5.97 7.50
N LEU A 125 0.45 5.66 8.79
CA LEU A 125 0.02 4.37 9.35
C LEU A 125 -1.49 4.39 9.67
N ASN A 126 -2.05 5.56 9.98
CA ASN A 126 -3.44 5.76 10.32
C ASN A 126 -4.26 6.11 9.07
N GLN A 127 -5.02 5.14 8.54
CA GLN A 127 -5.74 5.27 7.25
C GLN A 127 -6.77 6.41 7.16
N ASN A 128 -7.23 6.96 8.29
CA ASN A 128 -8.27 7.99 8.29
C ASN A 128 -7.73 9.38 7.93
N ASP A 129 -6.49 9.67 8.33
CA ASP A 129 -5.87 11.00 8.20
C ASP A 129 -4.69 10.99 7.22
N ALA A 130 -4.44 9.85 6.57
CA ALA A 130 -3.44 9.71 5.53
C ALA A 130 -3.89 10.45 4.25
N PRO A 131 -2.97 11.04 3.48
CA PRO A 131 -3.29 11.53 2.15
C PRO A 131 -3.83 10.34 1.31
N GLY A 132 -4.87 10.60 0.51
CA GLY A 132 -5.49 9.58 -0.32
C GLY A 132 -4.48 8.84 -1.20
N GLN A 133 -4.69 7.54 -1.42
CA GLN A 133 -3.80 6.74 -2.25
C GLN A 133 -4.00 7.07 -3.73
N VAL A 134 -2.89 7.25 -4.44
CA VAL A 134 -2.87 7.43 -5.89
C VAL A 134 -2.04 6.33 -6.53
N LEU A 135 -2.49 5.85 -7.67
CA LEU A 135 -1.96 4.65 -8.34
C LEU A 135 -1.30 4.98 -9.68
N ASN A 136 -1.57 6.15 -10.26
CA ASN A 136 -1.01 6.57 -11.53
C ASN A 136 -0.88 8.10 -11.62
N ILE A 137 -0.25 8.57 -12.71
CA ILE A 137 0.00 10.00 -12.92
C ILE A 137 -1.30 10.81 -13.07
N TRP A 138 -2.36 10.21 -13.60
CA TRP A 138 -3.64 10.90 -13.77
C TRP A 138 -4.33 11.13 -12.43
N GLN A 139 -4.33 10.14 -11.55
CA GLN A 139 -4.83 10.31 -10.20
C GLN A 139 -4.01 11.34 -9.43
N THR A 140 -2.69 11.35 -9.62
CA THR A 140 -1.82 12.40 -9.04
C THR A 140 -2.16 13.80 -9.55
N MET A 141 -2.46 13.94 -10.84
CA MET A 141 -2.74 15.22 -11.48
C MET A 141 -4.17 15.72 -11.20
N VAL A 142 -5.15 14.80 -11.14
CA VAL A 142 -6.55 15.11 -10.80
C VAL A 142 -6.68 15.36 -9.30
N ASN A 143 -6.02 14.56 -8.46
CA ASN A 143 -5.95 14.74 -7.02
C ASN A 143 -4.69 15.53 -6.62
N ILE A 144 -4.19 16.42 -7.51
CA ILE A 144 -3.16 17.39 -7.12
C ILE A 144 -3.64 18.25 -5.94
N THR A 145 -4.96 18.28 -5.79
CA THR A 145 -5.72 18.99 -4.79
C THR A 145 -5.68 18.35 -3.40
N ASP A 146 -5.39 17.06 -3.30
CA ASP A 146 -5.57 16.37 -2.03
C ASP A 146 -4.22 16.26 -1.34
N TYR A 147 -4.04 17.03 -0.27
CA TYR A 147 -2.87 16.97 0.60
C TYR A 147 -3.27 17.26 2.04
N VAL A 148 -2.42 16.84 2.97
CA VAL A 148 -2.65 16.99 4.40
C VAL A 148 -1.67 18.00 4.95
N ILE A 149 -2.17 19.00 5.65
CA ILE A 149 -1.38 19.93 6.44
C ILE A 149 -1.45 19.46 7.89
N ARG A 150 -0.29 19.36 8.51
CA ARG A 150 -0.14 19.10 9.95
C ARG A 150 0.47 20.33 10.59
N THR A 151 -0.13 20.79 11.68
CA THR A 151 0.44 21.81 12.55
C THR A 151 0.59 21.24 13.96
N GLU A 152 1.73 21.52 14.59
CA GLU A 152 2.02 21.18 15.97
C GLU A 152 2.59 22.42 16.64
N TYR A 153 1.77 23.02 17.50
CA TYR A 153 2.12 24.15 18.33
C TYR A 153 2.50 23.66 19.72
N THR A 154 3.64 24.09 20.25
CA THR A 154 4.04 23.84 21.63
C THR A 154 4.33 25.16 22.32
N ASP A 155 3.68 25.36 23.46
CA ASP A 155 3.87 26.56 24.28
C ASP A 155 5.12 26.45 25.20
N LEU A 156 5.48 27.57 25.82
CA LEU A 156 6.58 27.66 26.79
C LEU A 156 6.37 26.83 28.07
N GLU A 157 5.14 26.41 28.35
CA GLU A 157 4.77 25.58 29.50
C GLU A 157 4.87 24.08 29.19
N GLY A 158 5.08 23.73 27.91
CA GLY A 158 5.20 22.38 27.39
C GLY A 158 3.87 21.72 27.00
N ASN A 159 2.77 22.48 26.89
CA ASN A 159 1.52 21.98 26.33
C ASN A 159 1.63 21.99 24.80
N THR A 160 1.20 20.89 24.17
CA THR A 160 1.23 20.73 22.71
C THR A 160 -0.18 20.61 22.16
N VAL A 161 -0.47 21.39 21.12
CA VAL A 161 -1.70 21.34 20.32
C VAL A 161 -1.33 20.83 18.93
N GLU A 162 -1.98 19.75 18.49
CA GLU A 162 -1.76 19.14 17.17
C GLU A 162 -3.05 19.15 16.37
N LYS A 163 -2.97 19.60 15.12
CA LYS A 163 -4.10 19.68 14.20
C LYS A 163 -3.71 19.10 12.84
N PHE A 164 -4.69 18.44 12.22
CA PHE A 164 -4.58 17.90 10.88
C PHE A 164 -5.72 18.46 10.04
N GLU A 165 -5.36 19.00 8.89
CA GLU A 165 -6.34 19.45 7.92
C GLU A 165 -6.12 18.73 6.60
N VAL A 166 -7.15 17.96 6.20
CA VAL A 166 -7.22 17.41 4.85
C VAL A 166 -7.76 18.52 3.96
N VAL A 167 -6.85 19.16 3.24
CA VAL A 167 -7.20 20.20 2.31
C VAL A 167 -7.72 19.54 1.04
N SER A 168 -8.97 19.87 0.69
CA SER A 168 -9.56 19.57 -0.62
C SER A 168 -9.92 20.88 -1.30
N PHE A 169 -9.54 21.02 -2.57
CA PHE A 169 -9.73 22.30 -3.26
C PHE A 169 -11.20 22.49 -3.63
N SER A 170 -11.71 23.68 -3.35
CA SER A 170 -12.92 24.20 -4.00
C SER A 170 -12.62 24.92 -5.32
N ALA A 171 -11.34 25.20 -5.59
CA ALA A 171 -10.88 25.99 -6.73
C ALA A 171 -10.75 25.13 -8.02
N SER A 172 -11.16 25.70 -9.16
CA SER A 172 -11.01 25.05 -10.47
C SER A 172 -9.52 24.88 -10.82
N LEU A 173 -9.13 23.81 -11.53
CA LEU A 173 -7.78 23.64 -12.12
C LEU A 173 -7.30 24.88 -12.90
N VAL A 174 -8.22 25.69 -13.44
CA VAL A 174 -7.93 26.95 -14.13
C VAL A 174 -7.40 28.03 -13.18
N SER A 175 -7.79 28.02 -11.90
CA SER A 175 -7.28 28.95 -10.88
C SER A 175 -5.78 28.83 -10.65
N LEU A 176 -5.19 27.64 -10.88
CA LEU A 176 -3.73 27.43 -10.83
C LEU A 176 -2.98 28.23 -11.89
N LEU A 177 -3.66 28.70 -12.94
CA LEU A 177 -3.10 29.56 -13.99
C LEU A 177 -3.31 31.05 -13.72
N ASP A 178 -4.11 31.42 -12.71
CA ASP A 178 -4.25 32.81 -12.29
C ASP A 178 -3.13 33.16 -11.32
N ILE A 179 -2.07 33.75 -11.88
CA ILE A 179 -0.87 34.20 -11.16
C ILE A 179 -1.13 35.27 -10.10
N ASN A 180 -2.34 35.85 -10.04
CA ASN A 180 -2.71 36.85 -9.04
C ASN A 180 -3.46 36.23 -7.86
N SER A 181 -3.79 34.94 -7.95
CA SER A 181 -4.42 34.20 -6.86
C SER A 181 -3.42 33.19 -6.29
N GLU A 182 -3.47 32.97 -4.98
CA GLU A 182 -2.69 31.93 -4.29
C GLU A 182 -3.64 30.81 -3.84
N PRO A 183 -4.29 30.07 -4.77
CA PRO A 183 -5.42 29.18 -4.45
C PRO A 183 -5.01 27.92 -3.67
N LEU A 184 -3.71 27.72 -3.51
CA LEU A 184 -3.08 26.57 -2.87
C LEU A 184 -2.57 26.90 -1.45
N LEU A 185 -2.79 28.12 -0.95
CA LEU A 185 -2.50 28.51 0.44
C LEU A 185 -3.80 28.45 1.26
N HIS A 186 -3.69 27.98 2.51
CA HIS A 186 -4.82 27.79 3.41
C HIS A 186 -4.52 28.42 4.77
N GLU A 187 -5.48 29.18 5.26
CA GLU A 187 -5.48 29.82 6.58
C GLU A 187 -5.74 28.77 7.66
N MET A 188 -4.84 28.67 8.64
CA MET A 188 -4.86 27.68 9.71
C MET A 188 -4.73 28.37 11.07
N ASP A 189 -5.72 28.15 11.92
CA ASP A 189 -5.65 28.31 13.38
C ASP A 189 -4.74 27.21 14.01
N ILE A 190 -3.66 27.62 14.70
CA ILE A 190 -2.63 26.72 15.27
C ILE A 190 -2.82 26.39 16.76
N ASP A 191 -3.49 27.25 17.52
CA ASP A 191 -3.65 27.11 18.98
C ASP A 191 -5.11 26.86 19.42
N ASN A 192 -6.02 26.86 18.44
CA ASN A 192 -7.44 26.57 18.55
C ASN A 192 -8.23 27.62 19.35
N ASP A 193 -7.87 28.89 19.22
CA ASP A 193 -8.60 30.02 19.81
C ASP A 193 -9.78 30.52 18.94
N GLY A 194 -9.79 30.14 17.65
CA GLY A 194 -10.84 30.40 16.69
C GLY A 194 -10.52 31.47 15.64
N ASP A 195 -9.33 32.05 15.64
CA ASP A 195 -8.79 32.82 14.53
C ASP A 195 -7.62 32.14 13.82
N ASP A 196 -7.51 32.42 12.52
CA ASP A 196 -6.46 31.81 11.71
C ASP A 196 -5.14 32.58 11.86
N ASP A 197 -4.07 31.83 12.13
CA ASP A 197 -2.75 32.37 12.46
C ASP A 197 -1.80 32.42 11.29
N ILE A 198 -1.82 31.36 10.48
CA ILE A 198 -0.85 31.16 9.40
C ILE A 198 -1.53 30.75 8.11
N GLU A 199 -0.93 31.10 6.99
CA GLU A 199 -1.21 30.53 5.68
C GLU A 199 -0.14 29.49 5.34
N VAL A 200 -0.59 28.29 5.00
CA VAL A 200 0.28 27.17 4.64
C VAL A 200 -0.16 26.56 3.32
N GLY A 201 0.81 26.23 2.47
CA GLY A 201 0.52 25.42 1.30
C GLY A 201 1.60 25.47 0.24
N LEU A 202 1.17 25.31 -1.01
CA LEU A 202 2.07 25.29 -2.16
C LEU A 202 1.90 26.56 -2.99
N LYS A 203 2.94 26.98 -3.69
CA LYS A 203 2.89 28.03 -4.67
C LYS A 203 3.52 27.55 -5.97
N ILE A 204 2.84 27.82 -7.08
CA ILE A 204 3.29 27.42 -8.41
C ILE A 204 3.75 28.66 -9.16
N ALA A 205 5.03 28.71 -9.47
CA ALA A 205 5.65 29.73 -10.31
C ALA A 205 5.70 29.25 -11.77
N TRP A 206 5.01 29.98 -12.64
CA TRP A 206 4.96 29.75 -14.09
C TRP A 206 5.85 30.73 -14.84
N GLU A 207 7.18 30.62 -14.68
CA GLU A 207 8.11 31.51 -15.40
C GLU A 207 8.30 31.06 -16.87
N PHE A 208 8.17 31.99 -17.83
CA PHE A 208 8.46 31.72 -19.24
C PHE A 208 9.98 31.68 -19.45
N LEU A 209 10.49 30.56 -19.99
CA LEU A 209 11.92 30.17 -20.05
C LEU A 209 12.51 29.62 -18.72
N GLY A 210 11.68 28.98 -17.90
CA GLY A 210 12.10 28.20 -16.73
C GLY A 210 10.96 27.40 -16.08
N GLY A 211 9.88 27.19 -16.84
CA GLY A 211 8.59 26.69 -16.34
C GLY A 211 7.83 25.80 -17.33
N TRP A 212 8.10 25.95 -18.63
CA TRP A 212 7.59 25.12 -19.72
C TRP A 212 8.27 25.51 -21.05
N GLY A 213 8.17 24.64 -22.06
CA GLY A 213 8.68 24.91 -23.40
C GLY A 213 8.21 23.91 -24.45
N VAL A 214 8.59 24.14 -25.70
CA VAL A 214 8.33 23.20 -26.80
C VAL A 214 9.67 22.83 -27.43
N GLU A 215 10.04 21.56 -27.34
CA GLU A 215 11.25 21.02 -27.96
C GLU A 215 10.88 19.87 -28.89
N GLY A 216 11.31 19.93 -30.15
CA GLY A 216 11.02 18.89 -31.15
C GLY A 216 9.53 18.68 -31.47
N GLY A 217 8.66 19.63 -31.12
CA GLY A 217 7.20 19.49 -31.24
C GLY A 217 6.51 18.87 -30.03
N THR A 218 7.25 18.55 -28.98
CA THR A 218 6.72 18.07 -27.69
C THR A 218 6.66 19.23 -26.70
N LEU A 219 5.49 19.43 -26.07
CA LEU A 219 5.33 20.33 -24.94
C LEU A 219 5.94 19.69 -23.69
N TRP A 220 6.81 20.41 -23.01
CA TRP A 220 7.29 20.06 -21.68
C TRP A 220 6.92 21.16 -20.68
N LEU A 221 6.70 20.76 -19.42
CA LEU A 221 6.35 21.64 -18.31
C LEU A 221 7.32 21.36 -17.16
N GLU A 222 7.86 22.40 -16.54
CA GLU A 222 8.73 22.33 -15.36
C GLU A 222 8.34 23.45 -14.39
N PRO A 223 7.10 23.46 -13.85
CA PRO A 223 6.68 24.51 -12.97
C PRO A 223 7.56 24.56 -11.71
N GLY A 224 7.93 25.75 -11.27
CA GLY A 224 8.56 25.94 -9.97
C GLY A 224 7.51 25.72 -8.89
N ILE A 225 7.70 24.76 -7.99
CA ILE A 225 6.82 24.52 -6.85
C ILE A 225 7.58 24.93 -5.58
N SER A 226 7.02 25.84 -4.80
CA SER A 226 7.54 26.21 -3.50
C SER A 226 6.53 25.92 -2.39
N PHE A 227 7.02 25.33 -1.29
CA PHE A 227 6.26 25.25 -0.05
C PHE A 227 6.40 26.57 0.70
N GLU A 228 5.30 27.16 1.14
CA GLU A 228 5.27 28.45 1.83
C GLU A 228 4.47 28.31 3.13
N VAL A 229 5.04 28.90 4.20
CA VAL A 229 4.40 29.09 5.50
C VAL A 229 4.55 30.57 5.82
N ARG A 230 3.43 31.26 6.00
CA ARG A 230 3.37 32.71 6.22
C ARG A 230 2.47 33.01 7.41
N VAL A 231 2.88 33.90 8.29
CA VAL A 231 1.99 34.42 9.35
C VAL A 231 0.98 35.37 8.72
N LEU A 232 -0.29 35.24 9.09
CA LEU A 232 -1.35 36.13 8.63
C LEU A 232 -1.14 37.54 9.21
N ASP A 233 -1.43 38.56 8.40
CA ASP A 233 -1.34 39.95 8.84
C ASP A 233 -2.28 40.24 10.04
N SER A 234 -3.40 39.51 10.13
CA SER A 234 -4.35 39.58 11.25
C SER A 234 -3.77 39.06 12.56
N SER A 235 -3.05 37.93 12.53
CA SER A 235 -2.46 37.27 13.71
C SER A 235 -1.06 37.81 14.05
N SER A 236 -0.47 38.67 13.22
CA SER A 236 0.90 39.19 13.46
C SER A 236 1.14 39.88 14.81
N ASN A 237 0.09 40.28 15.54
CA ASN A 237 0.20 40.89 16.88
C ASN A 237 -0.39 40.01 17.99
N ASP A 238 -0.67 38.73 17.71
CA ASP A 238 -1.26 37.86 18.72
C ASP A 238 -0.33 37.58 19.90
N PRO A 239 -0.90 37.37 21.09
CA PRO A 239 -0.15 36.98 22.26
C PRO A 239 0.43 35.57 22.11
N ASP A 240 -0.05 34.74 21.19
CA ASP A 240 0.32 33.32 21.08
C ASP A 240 1.75 33.17 20.59
N TRP A 241 2.20 34.08 19.72
CA TRP A 241 3.61 34.21 19.34
C TRP A 241 4.56 34.51 20.51
N GLN A 242 4.07 35.12 21.60
CA GLN A 242 4.87 35.39 22.79
C GLN A 242 4.98 34.17 23.72
N HIS A 243 4.06 33.22 23.58
CA HIS A 243 4.00 32.01 24.38
C HIS A 243 4.43 30.75 23.59
N LEU A 244 4.81 30.91 22.33
CA LEU A 244 5.31 29.86 21.46
C LEU A 244 6.74 29.45 21.85
N ASP A 245 6.96 28.15 22.05
CA ASP A 245 8.30 27.54 22.14
C ASP A 245 8.71 26.96 20.78
N THR A 246 7.82 26.16 20.19
CA THR A 246 8.08 25.55 18.88
C THR A 246 6.81 25.42 18.06
N LEU A 247 6.91 25.69 16.76
CA LEU A 247 5.87 25.42 15.78
C LEU A 247 6.43 24.48 14.72
N THR A 248 5.80 23.33 14.52
CA THR A 248 6.13 22.42 13.42
C THR A 248 4.98 22.41 12.42
N VAL A 249 5.28 22.65 11.15
CA VAL A 249 4.32 22.63 10.05
C VAL A 249 4.82 21.63 9.02
N SER A 250 4.00 20.62 8.74
CA SER A 250 4.31 19.61 7.74
C SER A 250 3.26 19.56 6.64
N LEU A 251 3.69 19.38 5.39
CA LEU A 251 2.83 19.10 4.24
C LEU A 251 3.08 17.67 3.75
N ILE A 252 1.99 16.91 3.59
CA ILE A 252 2.03 15.51 3.21
C ILE A 252 1.19 15.30 1.95
N LYS A 253 1.79 14.75 0.89
CA LYS A 253 1.12 14.49 -0.38
C LYS A 253 1.53 13.17 -1.00
N ALA A 254 0.55 12.36 -1.42
CA ALA A 254 0.80 11.17 -2.22
C ALA A 254 0.90 11.51 -3.71
N PHE A 255 1.82 10.85 -4.42
CA PHE A 255 1.98 10.93 -5.86
C PHE A 255 2.37 9.58 -6.46
N ALA A 256 2.04 9.36 -7.72
CA ALA A 256 2.34 8.12 -8.42
C ALA A 256 2.76 8.39 -9.87
N TYR A 257 3.75 7.63 -10.32
CA TYR A 257 4.07 7.52 -11.74
C TYR A 257 3.29 6.37 -12.35
N SER A 258 3.01 6.44 -13.65
CA SER A 258 2.34 5.34 -14.34
C SER A 258 3.35 4.32 -14.85
N GLY A 259 2.96 3.05 -14.86
CA GLY A 259 3.77 1.98 -15.43
C GLY A 259 4.14 2.24 -16.90
N GLN A 260 5.40 1.97 -17.25
CA GLN A 260 5.97 2.25 -18.59
C GLN A 260 5.28 1.45 -19.72
N ASP A 261 4.65 0.32 -19.39
CA ASP A 261 4.01 -0.58 -20.35
C ASP A 261 2.51 -0.29 -20.58
N THR A 262 2.02 0.87 -20.12
CA THR A 262 0.58 1.16 -20.04
C THR A 262 0.14 2.16 -21.10
N ILE A 263 -0.97 1.86 -21.79
CA ILE A 263 -1.55 2.76 -22.78
C ILE A 263 -2.06 4.02 -22.06
N LEU A 264 -1.62 5.19 -22.54
CA LEU A 264 -1.99 6.49 -21.99
C LEU A 264 -1.66 6.65 -20.50
N ALA A 265 -0.67 5.94 -19.96
CA ALA A 265 -0.26 6.08 -18.57
C ALA A 265 -1.41 5.76 -17.56
N LEU A 266 -2.33 4.85 -17.91
CA LEU A 266 -3.50 4.52 -17.08
C LEU A 266 -3.27 3.37 -16.10
N GLY A 267 -2.24 2.55 -16.30
CA GLY A 267 -1.98 1.43 -15.40
C GLY A 267 -1.30 1.86 -14.12
N GLU A 268 -1.43 1.00 -13.11
CA GLU A 268 -0.78 1.18 -11.81
C GLU A 268 0.74 1.28 -11.99
N GLY A 269 1.36 2.19 -11.28
CA GLY A 269 2.81 2.32 -11.23
C GLY A 269 3.30 2.60 -9.82
N GLU A 270 4.51 3.13 -9.73
CA GLU A 270 5.18 3.36 -8.45
C GLU A 270 4.53 4.53 -7.71
N THR A 271 4.25 4.31 -6.43
CA THR A 271 3.59 5.27 -5.55
C THR A 271 4.56 5.76 -4.49
N TYR A 272 4.50 7.06 -4.19
CA TYR A 272 5.38 7.75 -3.28
C TYR A 272 4.56 8.72 -2.42
N VAL A 273 5.11 9.06 -1.26
CA VAL A 273 4.57 10.12 -0.41
C VAL A 273 5.67 11.15 -0.20
N TRP A 274 5.37 12.39 -0.54
CA TRP A 274 6.19 13.54 -0.21
C TRP A 274 5.79 14.06 1.16
N VAL A 275 6.77 14.19 2.05
CA VAL A 275 6.64 14.87 3.33
C VAL A 275 7.62 16.04 3.33
N VAL A 276 7.11 17.25 3.46
CA VAL A 276 7.90 18.46 3.72
C VAL A 276 7.63 18.86 5.15
N ASP A 277 8.67 18.96 5.97
CA ASP A 277 8.55 19.30 7.38
C ASP A 277 9.37 20.54 7.69
N SER A 278 8.77 21.50 8.37
CA SER A 278 9.38 22.77 8.74
C SER A 278 9.17 23.02 10.23
N ARG A 279 10.24 23.35 10.93
CA ARG A 279 10.21 23.67 12.35
C ARG A 279 10.67 25.11 12.56
N PHE A 280 9.89 25.84 13.35
CA PHE A 280 10.09 27.22 13.74
C PHE A 280 10.23 27.30 15.27
N THR A 281 11.01 28.28 15.73
CA THR A 281 11.35 28.58 17.14
C THR A 281 11.47 30.08 17.31
#